data_AF-A0A8H3XKN6-F1
#
_entry.id   AF-A0A8H3XKN6-F1
#
_cell.length_a   1.000
_cell.length_b   1.000
_cell.length_c   1.000
_cell.angle_alpha   90.00
_cell.angle_beta   90.00
_cell.angle_gamma   90.00
#
_symmetry.space_group_name_H-M   'P 1'
#
loop_
_entity.id
_entity.type
_entity.pdbx_description
1 polymer ?
#
loop_
_entity_poly.entity_id
_entity_poly.type
_entity_poly.pdbx_seq_one_letter_code
_entity_poly.pdbx_strand_id
1 'polypeptide(L)'
;MGKRRSLDADQSAVFAEIQEDLNQTEVHKAYLGTIATDVRVLDTNAYENREIDRDHVAALIEGFGRGCRRYFKETRMKATMSSFDYEAYLQHYVDGQGEGSVHQARVRATNTDGGTLADFVHLKEWPADLPTPSLIAGQHRRAALVSLVDEQSKLASSGAKRADGQPLEPPEPEAYFWAIDVYDANKTKGNILTSLQGNTDDPYKVDRDGYNLLRMLHDPNTMADQEQKETLKGSNFEPWAQSNFGIKGTQTDRIVS
;
A
#
# COMPACT_ATOMS: atom_id res chain seq x y z
N MET A 1 44.94 -4.80 17.10
CA MET A 1 44.36 -3.95 16.03
C MET A 1 42.85 -4.22 15.79
N GLY A 2 42.05 -4.58 16.80
CA GLY A 2 40.63 -4.94 16.62
C GLY A 2 39.58 -3.94 17.15
N LYS A 3 39.96 -2.95 17.96
CA LYS A 3 39.01 -2.06 18.66
C LYS A 3 38.59 -0.80 17.89
N ARG A 4 39.34 -0.36 16.86
CA ARG A 4 38.95 0.82 16.05
C ARG A 4 37.85 0.52 15.02
N ARG A 5 37.82 -0.71 14.48
CA ARG A 5 36.82 -1.11 13.48
C ARG A 5 35.39 -1.25 14.02
N SER A 6 35.19 -1.52 15.32
CA SER A 6 33.83 -1.59 15.88
C SER A 6 33.25 -0.21 16.15
N LEU A 7 34.07 0.75 16.62
CA LEU A 7 33.63 2.13 16.88
C LEU A 7 33.21 2.88 15.61
N ASP A 8 33.92 2.69 14.50
CA ASP A 8 33.56 3.33 13.22
C ASP A 8 32.28 2.73 12.61
N ALA A 9 32.03 1.43 12.83
CA ALA A 9 30.80 0.75 12.41
C ALA A 9 29.60 1.17 13.28
N ASP A 10 29.80 1.29 14.60
CA ASP A 10 28.78 1.76 15.54
C ASP A 10 28.41 3.23 15.28
N GLN A 11 29.39 4.10 14.99
CA GLN A 11 29.10 5.48 14.61
C GLN A 11 28.36 5.58 13.28
N SER A 12 28.77 4.80 12.27
CA SER A 12 28.10 4.78 10.96
C SER A 12 26.64 4.29 11.07
N ALA A 13 26.37 3.34 11.96
CA ALA A 13 25.02 2.86 12.24
C ALA A 13 24.15 3.94 12.91
N VAL A 14 24.68 4.63 13.92
CA VAL A 14 23.97 5.73 14.61
C VAL A 14 23.70 6.90 13.66
N PHE A 15 24.65 7.25 12.79
CA PHE A 15 24.42 8.28 11.77
C PHE A 15 23.36 7.89 10.74
N ALA A 16 23.30 6.61 10.35
CA ALA A 16 22.27 6.12 9.45
C ALA A 16 20.87 6.17 10.09
N GLU A 17 20.76 5.80 11.36
CA GLU A 17 19.52 5.85 12.15
C GLU A 17 18.99 7.30 12.29
N ILE A 18 19.85 8.25 12.66
CA ILE A 18 19.49 9.67 12.74
C ILE A 18 19.03 10.21 11.37
N GLN A 19 19.70 9.81 10.29
CA GLN A 19 19.34 10.23 8.95
C GLN A 19 17.99 9.64 8.51
N GLU A 20 17.68 8.42 8.93
CA GLU A 20 16.39 7.76 8.68
C GLU A 20 15.26 8.48 9.43
N ASP A 21 15.43 8.80 10.71
CA ASP A 21 14.45 9.55 11.52
C ASP A 21 14.16 10.94 10.94
N LEU A 22 15.20 11.64 10.48
CA LEU A 22 15.04 12.94 9.82
C LEU A 22 14.28 12.79 8.50
N ASN A 23 14.58 11.76 7.70
CA ASN A 23 13.85 11.51 6.46
C ASN A 23 12.37 11.16 6.73
N GLN A 24 12.08 10.35 7.75
CA GLN A 24 10.70 10.03 8.15
C GLN A 24 9.94 11.27 8.61
N THR A 25 10.58 12.14 9.38
CA THR A 25 10.00 13.42 9.82
C THR A 25 9.64 14.31 8.62
N GLU A 26 10.52 14.40 7.63
CA GLU A 26 10.25 15.21 6.44
C GLU A 26 9.18 14.57 5.53
N VAL A 27 9.13 13.24 5.43
CA VAL A 27 8.03 12.51 4.78
C VAL A 27 6.70 12.82 5.46
N HIS A 28 6.66 12.83 6.80
CA HIS A 28 5.48 13.18 7.58
C HIS A 28 5.03 14.62 7.30
N LYS A 29 5.97 15.58 7.23
CA LYS A 29 5.67 16.99 6.89
C LYS A 29 5.19 17.19 5.46
N ALA A 30 5.51 16.25 4.56
CA ALA A 30 5.05 16.24 3.18
C ALA A 30 3.67 15.59 3.03
N TYR A 31 3.23 14.77 3.98
CA TYR A 31 1.95 14.07 3.91
C TYR A 31 0.76 15.03 4.02
N LEU A 32 -0.16 14.94 3.06
CA LEU A 32 -1.39 15.75 2.98
C LEU A 32 -2.62 15.00 3.49
N GLY A 33 -2.61 13.67 3.34
CA GLY A 33 -3.69 12.77 3.75
C GLY A 33 -3.85 11.59 2.79
N THR A 34 -4.82 10.73 3.08
CA THR A 34 -5.17 9.58 2.27
C THR A 34 -6.56 9.77 1.65
N ILE A 35 -6.66 9.51 0.36
CA ILE A 35 -7.94 9.52 -0.39
C ILE A 35 -8.13 8.17 -1.06
N ALA A 36 -9.36 7.81 -1.40
CA ALA A 36 -9.61 6.70 -2.32
C ALA A 36 -10.04 7.27 -3.68
N THR A 37 -9.43 6.78 -4.75
CA THR A 37 -9.70 7.28 -6.10
C THR A 37 -9.52 6.17 -7.13
N ASP A 38 -10.09 6.39 -8.32
CA ASP A 38 -9.87 5.54 -9.49
C ASP A 38 -8.39 5.59 -9.90
N VAL A 39 -7.69 4.47 -9.76
CA VAL A 39 -6.25 4.40 -10.02
C VAL A 39 -5.87 4.72 -11.46
N ARG A 40 -6.81 4.69 -12.41
CA ARG A 40 -6.57 5.00 -13.82
C ARG A 40 -6.26 6.47 -14.03
N VAL A 41 -6.75 7.37 -13.18
CA VAL A 41 -6.52 8.82 -13.29
C VAL A 41 -5.09 9.21 -12.91
N LEU A 42 -4.40 8.35 -12.16
CA LEU A 42 -3.05 8.61 -11.68
C LEU A 42 -2.06 8.75 -12.85
N ASP A 43 -1.30 9.85 -12.85
CA ASP A 43 -0.22 10.06 -13.80
C ASP A 43 0.98 9.17 -13.46
N THR A 44 1.34 8.28 -14.38
CA THR A 44 2.44 7.34 -14.22
C THR A 44 3.74 7.80 -14.86
N ASN A 45 3.76 8.96 -15.53
CA ASN A 45 4.87 9.43 -16.35
C ASN A 45 5.74 10.49 -15.67
N ALA A 46 5.23 11.20 -14.66
CA ALA A 46 5.99 12.24 -13.97
C ALA A 46 7.26 11.74 -13.25
N TYR A 47 7.31 10.47 -12.87
CA TYR A 47 8.47 9.86 -12.22
C TYR A 47 8.95 8.66 -13.00
N GLU A 48 10.28 8.44 -13.02
CA GLU A 48 10.88 7.18 -13.47
C GLU A 48 10.46 6.07 -12.49
N ASN A 49 9.29 5.52 -12.74
CA ASN A 49 8.80 4.35 -12.04
C ASN A 49 9.62 3.13 -12.49
N ARG A 50 9.85 2.18 -11.58
CA ARG A 50 10.48 0.91 -11.96
C ARG A 50 9.68 0.29 -13.10
N GLU A 51 10.39 -0.28 -14.07
CA GLU A 51 9.79 -1.03 -15.16
C GLU A 51 8.75 -2.03 -14.61
N ILE A 52 7.62 -2.14 -15.30
CA ILE A 52 6.56 -3.07 -14.90
C ILE A 52 7.09 -4.48 -15.08
N ASP A 53 7.24 -5.16 -13.94
CA ASP A 53 7.63 -6.56 -13.86
C ASP A 53 6.37 -7.40 -14.02
N ARG A 54 6.29 -8.14 -15.12
CA ARG A 54 5.12 -8.93 -15.47
C ARG A 54 4.91 -10.09 -14.51
N ASP A 55 5.97 -10.70 -13.99
CA ASP A 55 5.87 -11.84 -13.07
C ASP A 55 5.36 -11.34 -11.71
N HIS A 56 5.84 -10.18 -11.27
CA HIS A 56 5.31 -9.53 -10.07
C HIS A 56 3.84 -9.16 -10.23
N VAL A 57 3.45 -8.58 -11.38
CA VAL A 57 2.03 -8.26 -11.66
C VAL A 57 1.17 -9.52 -11.66
N ALA A 58 1.62 -10.62 -12.26
CA ALA A 58 0.90 -11.89 -12.24
C ALA A 58 0.72 -12.43 -10.81
N ALA A 59 1.76 -12.37 -9.97
CA ALA A 59 1.67 -12.75 -8.57
C ALA A 59 0.69 -11.87 -7.78
N LEU A 60 0.64 -10.56 -8.06
CA LEU A 60 -0.34 -9.65 -7.45
C LEU A 60 -1.78 -9.97 -7.90
N ILE A 61 -2.00 -10.28 -9.17
CA ILE A 61 -3.31 -10.70 -9.70
C ILE A 61 -3.80 -11.97 -8.97
N GLU A 62 -2.93 -12.98 -8.85
CA GLU A 62 -3.24 -14.20 -8.10
C GLU A 62 -3.56 -13.88 -6.63
N GLY A 63 -2.76 -13.03 -6.00
CA GLY A 63 -2.97 -12.56 -4.63
C GLY A 63 -4.32 -11.86 -4.46
N PHE A 64 -4.72 -11.01 -5.41
CA PHE A 64 -6.01 -10.31 -5.36
C PHE A 64 -7.20 -11.26 -5.44
N GLY A 65 -7.08 -12.37 -6.18
CA GLY A 65 -8.09 -13.44 -6.22
C GLY A 65 -8.38 -14.08 -4.85
N ARG A 66 -7.44 -13.98 -3.90
CA ARG A 66 -7.58 -14.48 -2.52
C ARG A 66 -8.06 -13.42 -1.53
N GLY A 67 -8.27 -12.19 -1.99
CA GLY A 67 -8.69 -11.05 -1.18
C GLY A 67 -7.81 -9.83 -1.42
N CYS A 68 -8.43 -8.70 -1.80
CA CYS A 68 -7.71 -7.48 -2.13
C CYS A 68 -7.92 -6.42 -1.04
N ARG A 69 -6.85 -6.05 -0.31
CA ARG A 69 -6.89 -5.11 0.82
C ARG A 69 -6.73 -3.64 0.42
N ARG A 70 -7.41 -3.20 -0.64
CA ARG A 70 -7.23 -1.90 -1.34
C ARG A 70 -7.22 -0.62 -0.48
N TYR A 71 -7.74 -0.71 0.74
CA TYR A 71 -7.95 0.41 1.65
C TYR A 71 -7.04 0.38 2.89
N PHE A 72 -6.37 -0.75 3.10
CA PHE A 72 -5.49 -0.98 4.25
C PHE A 72 -4.13 -0.31 4.03
N LYS A 73 -3.59 0.25 5.12
CA LYS A 73 -2.38 1.06 5.15
C LYS A 73 -1.18 0.42 4.44
N GLU A 74 -0.99 -0.88 4.64
CA GLU A 74 0.14 -1.65 4.12
C GLU A 74 0.13 -1.81 2.58
N THR A 75 -1.02 -1.55 1.95
CA THR A 75 -1.19 -1.75 0.51
C THR A 75 -1.46 -0.45 -0.25
N ARG A 76 -1.52 0.68 0.44
CA ARG A 76 -1.76 1.99 -0.17
C ARG A 76 -0.69 2.31 -1.19
N MET A 77 -1.10 3.04 -2.22
CA MET A 77 -0.16 3.62 -3.18
C MET A 77 0.30 4.98 -2.67
N LYS A 78 1.42 5.47 -3.18
CA LYS A 78 1.95 6.79 -2.83
C LYS A 78 1.89 7.68 -4.06
N ALA A 79 1.28 8.84 -3.94
CA ALA A 79 1.16 9.81 -5.01
C ALA A 79 1.55 11.21 -4.54
N THR A 80 1.90 12.09 -5.47
CA THR A 80 2.09 13.52 -5.19
C THR A 80 1.05 14.37 -5.89
N MET A 81 0.71 15.49 -5.26
CA MET A 81 0.05 16.63 -5.91
C MET A 81 0.40 17.90 -5.14
N SER A 82 0.08 19.08 -5.67
CA SER A 82 0.32 20.31 -4.90
C SER A 82 -0.64 20.38 -3.71
N SER A 83 -0.19 20.98 -2.59
CA SER A 83 -1.08 21.26 -1.46
C SER A 83 -2.34 22.02 -1.89
N PHE A 84 -2.23 22.95 -2.85
CA PHE A 84 -3.36 23.72 -3.36
C PHE A 84 -4.40 22.83 -4.07
N ASP A 85 -3.95 21.95 -4.96
CA ASP A 85 -4.84 21.05 -5.70
C ASP A 85 -5.49 20.01 -4.77
N TYR A 86 -4.78 19.59 -3.72
CA TYR A 86 -5.32 18.72 -2.69
C TYR A 86 -6.44 19.40 -1.88
N GLU A 87 -6.28 20.66 -1.48
CA GLU A 87 -7.37 21.42 -0.84
C GLU A 87 -8.57 21.56 -1.78
N ALA A 88 -8.33 21.84 -3.05
CA ALA A 88 -9.38 21.95 -4.05
C ALA A 88 -10.11 20.61 -4.24
N TYR A 89 -9.40 19.48 -4.22
CA TYR A 89 -10.01 18.14 -4.21
C TYR A 89 -10.93 17.94 -2.98
N LEU A 90 -10.47 18.34 -1.79
CA LEU A 90 -11.31 18.27 -0.58
C LEU A 90 -12.53 19.19 -0.68
N GLN A 91 -12.41 20.36 -1.32
CA GLN A 91 -13.53 21.26 -1.56
C GLN A 91 -14.56 20.61 -2.49
N HIS A 92 -14.13 20.03 -3.61
CA HIS A 92 -15.01 19.28 -4.52
C HIS A 92 -15.73 18.13 -3.80
N TYR A 93 -15.06 17.44 -2.87
CA TYR A 93 -15.70 16.44 -2.04
C TYR A 93 -16.80 17.03 -1.16
N VAL A 94 -16.53 18.13 -0.45
CA VAL A 94 -17.52 18.81 0.39
C VAL A 94 -18.72 19.28 -0.43
N ASP A 95 -18.47 19.89 -1.59
CA ASP A 95 -19.51 20.38 -2.49
C ASP A 95 -20.38 19.23 -3.02
N GLY A 96 -19.76 18.08 -3.31
CA GLY A 96 -20.44 16.86 -3.75
C GLY A 96 -21.26 16.16 -2.65
N GLN A 97 -20.88 16.29 -1.38
CA GLN A 97 -21.67 15.77 -0.25
C GLN A 97 -22.87 16.68 0.09
N GLY A 98 -22.81 17.96 -0.27
CA GLY A 98 -23.86 18.95 0.03
C GLY A 98 -23.85 19.47 1.48
N GLU A 99 -23.02 18.92 2.36
CA GLU A 99 -22.80 19.38 3.73
C GLU A 99 -21.37 19.08 4.22
N GLY A 100 -20.90 19.86 5.20
CA GLY A 100 -19.59 19.70 5.83
C GLY A 100 -18.63 20.86 5.57
N SER A 101 -17.36 20.66 5.91
CA SER A 101 -16.29 21.64 5.72
C SER A 101 -15.01 20.96 5.24
N VAL A 102 -14.16 21.70 4.52
CA VAL A 102 -12.83 21.21 4.10
C VAL A 102 -12.00 20.75 5.29
N HIS A 103 -12.16 21.40 6.45
CA HIS A 103 -11.49 20.98 7.67
C HIS A 103 -11.91 19.57 8.11
N GLN A 104 -13.21 19.27 8.12
CA GLN A 104 -13.71 17.92 8.45
C GLN A 104 -13.28 16.89 7.41
N ALA A 105 -13.32 17.23 6.12
CA ALA A 105 -12.83 16.37 5.06
C ALA A 105 -11.34 16.06 5.23
N ARG A 106 -10.54 17.05 5.62
CA ARG A 106 -9.11 16.86 5.93
C ARG A 106 -8.91 15.95 7.13
N VAL A 107 -9.61 16.18 8.24
CA VAL A 107 -9.51 15.33 9.44
C VAL A 107 -9.79 13.87 9.09
N ARG A 108 -10.81 13.63 8.25
CA ARG A 108 -11.11 12.30 7.72
C ARG A 108 -9.98 11.76 6.85
N ALA A 109 -9.47 12.53 5.90
CA ALA A 109 -8.40 12.09 5.02
C ALA A 109 -7.10 11.79 5.79
N THR A 110 -6.85 12.47 6.90
CA THR A 110 -5.71 12.18 7.78
C THR A 110 -5.94 10.99 8.72
N ASN A 111 -7.16 10.46 8.79
CA ASN A 111 -7.41 9.22 9.53
C ASN A 111 -6.81 8.05 8.75
N THR A 112 -5.70 7.51 9.24
CA THR A 112 -4.95 6.47 8.54
C THR A 112 -5.54 5.08 8.72
N ASP A 113 -6.54 4.91 9.59
CA ASP A 113 -7.15 3.62 9.87
C ASP A 113 -8.42 3.47 9.03
N GLY A 114 -8.38 2.56 8.05
CA GLY A 114 -9.51 2.30 7.17
C GLY A 114 -9.38 0.94 6.51
N GLY A 115 -10.54 0.30 6.31
CA GLY A 115 -10.64 -1.03 5.69
C GLY A 115 -11.60 -1.07 4.51
N THR A 116 -12.40 0.00 4.32
CA THR A 116 -13.44 0.09 3.30
C THR A 116 -13.40 1.44 2.60
N LEU A 117 -14.02 1.54 1.42
CA LEU A 117 -14.12 2.80 0.68
C LEU A 117 -14.76 3.93 1.50
N ALA A 118 -15.77 3.58 2.30
CA ALA A 118 -16.52 4.54 3.11
C ALA A 118 -15.65 5.24 4.13
N ASP A 119 -14.50 4.69 4.52
CA ASP A 119 -13.59 5.29 5.50
C ASP A 119 -12.80 6.48 4.91
N PHE A 120 -12.73 6.60 3.58
CA PHE A 120 -11.90 7.58 2.89
C PHE A 120 -12.72 8.69 2.23
N VAL A 121 -12.09 9.85 2.09
CA VAL A 121 -12.54 10.87 1.14
C VAL A 121 -12.37 10.34 -0.27
N HIS A 122 -13.45 10.29 -1.03
CA HIS A 122 -13.46 9.80 -2.41
C HIS A 122 -14.49 10.55 -3.25
N LEU A 123 -14.12 10.82 -4.50
CA LEU A 123 -15.01 11.36 -5.52
C LEU A 123 -15.32 10.25 -6.53
N LYS A 124 -16.56 10.18 -6.99
CA LYS A 124 -16.97 9.21 -8.03
C LYS A 124 -16.23 9.45 -9.34
N GLU A 125 -16.03 10.71 -9.68
CA GLU A 125 -15.31 11.15 -10.87
C GLU A 125 -14.24 12.16 -10.46
N TRP A 126 -13.09 12.12 -11.12
CA TRP A 126 -12.03 13.10 -10.89
C TRP A 126 -12.43 14.46 -11.48
N PRO A 127 -12.33 15.57 -10.72
CA PRO A 127 -12.70 16.89 -11.23
C PRO A 127 -11.83 17.29 -12.44
N ALA A 128 -12.48 17.71 -13.54
CA ALA A 128 -11.79 18.02 -14.79
C ALA A 128 -10.90 19.27 -14.71
N ASP A 129 -11.15 20.14 -13.74
CA ASP A 129 -10.38 21.34 -13.43
C ASP A 129 -9.13 21.05 -12.57
N LEU A 130 -8.98 19.83 -12.04
CA LEU A 130 -7.85 19.46 -11.20
C LEU A 130 -6.80 18.64 -11.96
N PRO A 131 -5.51 18.99 -11.81
CA PRO A 131 -4.41 18.11 -12.21
C PRO A 131 -4.55 16.74 -11.53
N THR A 132 -4.20 15.68 -12.24
CA THR A 132 -4.21 14.34 -11.65
C THR A 132 -2.97 14.11 -10.78
N PRO A 133 -3.05 13.29 -9.72
CA PRO A 133 -1.90 13.02 -8.87
C PRO A 133 -0.87 12.16 -9.60
N SER A 134 0.41 12.48 -9.40
CA SER A 134 1.52 11.71 -9.97
C SER A 134 1.89 10.54 -9.07
N LEU A 135 1.83 9.32 -9.61
CA LEU A 135 2.13 8.07 -8.91
C LEU A 135 3.65 7.94 -8.65
N ILE A 136 4.01 7.83 -7.36
CA ILE A 136 5.39 7.63 -6.89
C ILE A 136 5.70 6.15 -6.68
N ALA A 137 4.74 5.41 -6.11
CA ALA A 137 4.90 4.00 -5.77
C ALA A 137 3.56 3.26 -5.79
N GLY A 138 3.56 2.01 -6.28
CA GLY A 138 2.37 1.18 -6.39
C GLY A 138 1.97 0.85 -7.84
N GLN A 139 2.83 1.11 -8.80
CA GLN A 139 2.60 0.90 -10.23
C GLN A 139 2.24 -0.56 -10.58
N HIS A 140 2.88 -1.56 -9.96
CA HIS A 140 2.51 -2.97 -10.19
C HIS A 140 1.13 -3.30 -9.62
N ARG A 141 0.76 -2.71 -8.48
CA ARG A 141 -0.59 -2.86 -7.89
C ARG A 141 -1.66 -2.23 -8.78
N ARG A 142 -1.41 -1.00 -9.27
CA ARG A 142 -2.25 -0.34 -10.27
C ARG A 142 -2.41 -1.22 -11.50
N ALA A 143 -1.31 -1.70 -12.08
CA ALA A 143 -1.33 -2.53 -13.27
C ALA A 143 -2.11 -3.85 -13.06
N ALA A 144 -1.89 -4.52 -11.93
CA ALA A 144 -2.61 -5.74 -11.56
C ALA A 144 -4.12 -5.49 -11.40
N LEU A 145 -4.50 -4.41 -10.70
CA LEU A 145 -5.91 -4.06 -10.52
C LEU A 145 -6.58 -3.75 -11.86
N VAL A 146 -5.99 -2.87 -12.66
CA VAL A 146 -6.54 -2.47 -13.97
C VAL A 146 -6.69 -3.70 -14.86
N SER A 147 -5.68 -4.57 -14.92
CA SER A 147 -5.75 -5.80 -15.71
C SER A 147 -6.91 -6.70 -15.27
N LEU A 148 -7.08 -6.91 -13.97
CA LEU A 148 -8.11 -7.78 -13.41
C LEU A 148 -9.51 -7.23 -13.67
N VAL A 149 -9.72 -5.94 -13.44
CA VAL A 149 -11.03 -5.31 -13.63
C VAL A 149 -11.37 -5.22 -15.12
N ASP A 150 -10.41 -4.92 -15.99
CA ASP A 150 -10.61 -4.91 -17.44
C ASP A 150 -10.92 -6.31 -17.98
N GLU A 151 -10.27 -7.36 -17.45
CA GLU A 151 -10.57 -8.75 -17.79
C GLU A 151 -12.00 -9.13 -17.38
N GLN A 152 -12.42 -8.79 -16.16
CA GLN A 152 -13.80 -9.00 -15.73
C GLN A 152 -14.79 -8.28 -16.67
N SER A 153 -14.50 -7.03 -17.05
CA SER A 153 -15.35 -6.27 -17.97
C SER A 153 -15.46 -6.94 -19.34
N LYS A 154 -14.37 -7.49 -19.88
CA LYS A 154 -14.38 -8.24 -21.14
C LYS A 154 -15.17 -9.53 -21.01
N LEU A 155 -14.98 -10.28 -19.93
CA LEU A 155 -15.71 -11.52 -19.67
C LEU A 155 -17.22 -11.26 -19.55
N ALA A 156 -17.62 -10.24 -18.80
CA ALA A 156 -19.02 -9.83 -18.67
C ALA A 156 -19.62 -9.46 -20.04
N SER A 157 -18.90 -8.68 -20.85
CA SER A 157 -19.32 -8.30 -22.21
C SER A 157 -19.45 -9.49 -23.15
N SER A 158 -18.67 -10.56 -22.92
CA SER A 158 -18.74 -11.80 -23.71
C SER A 158 -19.85 -12.76 -23.26
N GLY A 159 -20.62 -12.40 -22.24
CA GLY A 159 -21.69 -13.25 -21.67
C GLY A 159 -21.16 -14.39 -20.81
N ALA A 160 -19.96 -14.26 -20.25
CA ALA A 160 -19.40 -15.22 -19.30
C ALA A 160 -20.34 -15.40 -18.10
N LYS A 161 -20.27 -16.57 -17.48
CA LYS A 161 -21.10 -16.93 -16.32
C LYS A 161 -20.22 -17.13 -15.09
N ARG A 162 -20.76 -16.78 -13.93
CA ARG A 162 -20.24 -17.10 -12.60
C ARG A 162 -20.36 -18.62 -12.36
N ALA A 163 -19.70 -19.11 -11.32
CA ALA A 163 -19.68 -20.53 -10.97
C ALA A 163 -21.08 -21.11 -10.62
N ASP A 164 -22.00 -20.26 -10.19
CA ASP A 164 -23.42 -20.58 -9.92
C ASP A 164 -24.31 -20.57 -11.18
N GLY A 165 -23.72 -20.32 -12.37
CA GLY A 165 -24.42 -20.25 -13.64
C GLY A 165 -25.10 -18.91 -13.94
N GLN A 166 -25.03 -17.92 -13.04
CA GLN A 166 -25.54 -16.57 -13.28
C GLN A 166 -24.62 -15.80 -14.24
N PRO A 167 -25.12 -14.81 -14.98
CA PRO A 167 -24.27 -13.94 -15.79
C PRO A 167 -23.23 -13.20 -14.93
N LEU A 168 -22.02 -13.06 -15.46
CA LEU A 168 -21.01 -12.18 -14.89
C LEU A 168 -21.39 -10.73 -15.17
N GLU A 169 -21.55 -9.94 -14.11
CA GLU A 169 -21.84 -8.51 -14.23
C GLU A 169 -20.57 -7.70 -14.54
N PRO A 170 -20.69 -6.61 -15.31
CA PRO A 170 -19.60 -5.68 -15.50
C PRO A 170 -19.17 -5.09 -14.15
N PRO A 171 -17.88 -4.74 -13.98
CA PRO A 171 -17.42 -4.12 -12.75
C PRO A 171 -18.01 -2.71 -12.61
N GLU A 172 -18.44 -2.37 -11.39
CA GLU A 172 -18.80 -1.00 -11.03
C GLU A 172 -17.56 -0.07 -11.09
N PRO A 173 -17.73 1.25 -11.30
CA PRO A 173 -16.61 2.20 -11.32
C PRO A 173 -15.70 2.10 -10.09
N GLU A 174 -16.27 1.88 -8.91
CA GLU A 174 -15.57 1.72 -7.64
C GLU A 174 -14.68 0.45 -7.57
N ALA A 175 -14.79 -0.47 -8.54
CA ALA A 175 -13.87 -1.59 -8.68
C ALA A 175 -12.43 -1.12 -8.97
N TYR A 176 -12.25 0.06 -9.58
CA TYR A 176 -10.93 0.65 -9.82
C TYR A 176 -10.41 1.47 -8.63
N PHE A 177 -11.20 1.63 -7.56
CA PHE A 177 -10.81 2.50 -6.46
C PHE A 177 -9.77 1.84 -5.56
N TRP A 178 -8.80 2.63 -5.11
CA TRP A 178 -7.75 2.23 -4.19
C TRP A 178 -7.34 3.41 -3.30
N ALA A 179 -6.96 3.14 -2.04
CA ALA A 179 -6.48 4.17 -1.14
C ALA A 179 -5.04 4.62 -1.47
N ILE A 180 -4.86 5.91 -1.67
CA ILE A 180 -3.56 6.50 -1.98
C ILE A 180 -3.17 7.51 -0.91
N ASP A 181 -1.94 7.42 -0.45
CA ASP A 181 -1.32 8.43 0.41
C ASP A 181 -0.79 9.56 -0.49
N VAL A 182 -1.26 10.77 -0.23
CA VAL A 182 -0.94 11.96 -1.01
C VAL A 182 0.10 12.78 -0.28
N TYR A 183 1.16 13.15 -1.00
CA TYR A 183 2.27 13.97 -0.52
C TYR A 183 2.37 15.27 -1.32
N ASP A 184 2.80 16.35 -0.68
CA ASP A 184 3.02 17.64 -1.32
C ASP A 184 4.19 17.56 -2.31
N ALA A 185 3.88 17.71 -3.60
CA ALA A 185 4.85 17.68 -4.69
C ALA A 185 6.03 18.67 -4.49
N ASN A 186 5.80 19.80 -3.80
CA ASN A 186 6.87 20.77 -3.56
C ASN A 186 7.88 20.31 -2.51
N LYS A 187 7.45 19.44 -1.60
CA LYS A 187 8.25 18.87 -0.51
C LYS A 187 8.84 17.50 -0.87
N THR A 188 8.25 16.79 -1.82
CA THR A 188 8.72 15.47 -2.26
C THR A 188 9.88 15.57 -3.26
N LYS A 189 11.09 15.80 -2.74
CA LYS A 189 12.34 15.89 -3.54
C LYS A 189 13.49 15.16 -2.85
N GLY A 190 14.54 14.82 -3.62
CA GLY A 190 15.76 14.23 -3.08
C GLY A 190 15.49 12.97 -2.26
N ASN A 191 16.02 12.92 -1.03
CA ASN A 191 15.89 11.77 -0.14
C ASN A 191 14.43 11.40 0.18
N ILE A 192 13.51 12.38 0.26
CA ILE A 192 12.09 12.13 0.54
C ILE A 192 11.47 11.33 -0.61
N LEU A 193 11.74 11.72 -1.85
CA LEU A 193 11.27 10.99 -3.03
C LEU A 193 11.86 9.57 -3.05
N THR A 194 13.16 9.42 -2.80
CA THR A 194 13.82 8.11 -2.72
C THR A 194 13.19 7.23 -1.64
N SER A 195 12.91 7.76 -0.45
CA SER A 195 12.23 7.05 0.64
C SER A 195 10.82 6.62 0.26
N LEU A 196 10.07 7.47 -0.46
CA LEU A 196 8.72 7.14 -0.92
C LEU A 196 8.74 6.07 -2.03
N GLN A 197 9.65 6.18 -3.01
CA GLN A 197 9.85 5.23 -4.11
C GLN A 197 10.45 3.89 -3.67
N GLY A 198 11.21 3.89 -2.58
CA GLY A 198 11.81 2.69 -2.00
C GLY A 198 10.76 1.65 -1.63
N ASN A 199 9.49 2.06 -1.45
CA ASN A 199 8.40 1.24 -0.94
C ASN A 199 8.80 0.55 0.38
N THR A 200 9.79 1.13 1.08
CA THR A 200 10.01 0.90 2.50
C THR A 200 8.73 1.31 3.21
N ASP A 201 8.37 0.50 4.19
CA ASP A 201 7.09 0.50 4.89
C ASP A 201 6.60 1.90 5.28
N ASP A 202 5.29 1.97 5.52
CA ASP A 202 4.62 3.04 6.26
C ASP A 202 5.59 3.97 7.01
N PRO A 203 5.62 5.29 6.71
CA PRO A 203 6.48 6.23 7.44
C PRO A 203 6.19 6.28 8.95
N TYR A 204 5.14 5.59 9.41
CA TYR A 204 4.78 5.42 10.82
C TYR A 204 5.02 4.01 11.39
N LYS A 205 5.74 3.10 10.71
CA LYS A 205 6.04 1.77 11.28
C LYS A 205 7.47 1.29 11.02
N VAL A 206 8.22 1.17 12.12
CA VAL A 206 9.16 0.06 12.33
C VAL A 206 8.32 -1.21 12.34
N ASP A 207 8.26 -1.96 11.22
CA ASP A 207 8.21 -3.42 11.23
C ASP A 207 8.03 -4.01 9.83
N ARG A 208 9.10 -4.66 9.36
CA ARG A 208 9.04 -5.76 8.37
C ARG A 208 8.20 -6.95 8.87
N ASP A 209 7.81 -6.95 10.14
CA ASP A 209 7.11 -8.04 10.80
C ASP A 209 5.69 -8.20 10.29
N GLY A 210 4.95 -7.16 9.91
CA GLY A 210 3.54 -7.28 9.50
C GLY A 210 3.30 -8.12 8.24
N TYR A 211 4.13 -7.93 7.21
CA TYR A 211 4.04 -8.69 5.97
C TYR A 211 4.48 -10.16 6.16
N ASN A 212 5.52 -10.38 6.96
CA ASN A 212 5.97 -11.72 7.32
C ASN A 212 5.00 -12.43 8.27
N LEU A 213 4.36 -11.71 9.20
CA LEU A 213 3.32 -12.24 10.09
C LEU A 213 2.11 -12.72 9.29
N LEU A 214 1.70 -11.97 8.27
CA LEU A 214 0.60 -12.36 7.38
C LEU A 214 0.94 -13.60 6.55
N ARG A 215 2.19 -13.74 6.07
CA ARG A 215 2.64 -14.98 5.42
C ARG A 215 2.77 -16.14 6.42
N MET A 216 3.21 -15.88 7.64
CA MET A 216 3.30 -16.90 8.70
C MET A 216 1.94 -17.41 9.17
N LEU A 217 0.89 -16.58 9.13
CA LEU A 217 -0.48 -16.97 9.44
C LEU A 217 -1.17 -17.66 8.25
N HIS A 218 -0.73 -17.40 7.00
CA HIS A 218 -1.34 -17.95 5.79
C HIS A 218 -0.67 -19.22 5.25
N ASP A 219 0.66 -19.30 5.25
CA ASP A 219 1.38 -20.45 4.69
C ASP A 219 1.01 -21.77 5.39
N PRO A 220 0.80 -21.82 6.73
CA PRO A 220 0.32 -23.03 7.38
C PRO A 220 -1.06 -23.48 6.93
N ASN A 221 -1.93 -22.56 6.47
CA ASN A 221 -3.27 -22.89 5.93
C ASN A 221 -3.21 -23.46 4.50
N THR A 222 -2.03 -23.46 3.88
CA THR A 222 -1.80 -24.06 2.57
C THR A 222 -1.05 -25.41 2.66
N MET A 223 -0.62 -25.78 3.86
CA MET A 223 0.01 -27.07 4.16
C MET A 223 -1.05 -28.16 4.38
N ALA A 224 -0.65 -29.41 4.25
CA ALA A 224 -1.50 -30.51 4.71
C ALA A 224 -1.65 -30.46 6.24
N ASP A 225 -2.83 -30.79 6.78
CA ASP A 225 -3.16 -30.68 8.22
C ASP A 225 -2.09 -31.24 9.18
N GLN A 226 -1.44 -32.34 8.79
CA GLN A 226 -0.39 -32.96 9.60
C GLN A 226 0.90 -32.12 9.59
N GLU A 227 1.27 -31.57 8.44
CA GLU A 227 2.44 -30.69 8.27
C GLU A 227 2.20 -29.33 8.93
N GLN A 228 0.98 -28.80 8.86
CA GLN A 228 0.56 -27.61 9.58
C GLN A 228 0.72 -27.80 11.08
N LYS A 229 0.19 -28.89 11.64
CA LYS A 229 0.27 -29.20 13.08
C LYS A 229 1.70 -29.39 13.56
N GLU A 230 2.57 -29.99 12.77
CA GLU A 230 3.98 -30.15 13.11
C GLU A 230 4.75 -28.81 13.03
N THR A 231 4.44 -27.97 12.04
CA THR A 231 5.04 -26.64 11.84
C THR A 231 4.68 -25.67 12.96
N LEU A 232 3.42 -25.70 13.44
CA LEU A 232 2.92 -24.81 14.50
C LEU A 232 3.34 -25.23 15.92
N LYS A 233 4.06 -26.34 16.11
CA LYS A 233 4.65 -26.67 17.42
C LYS A 233 5.77 -25.69 17.74
N GLY A 234 5.81 -25.18 18.97
CA GLY A 234 6.79 -24.18 19.40
C GLY A 234 8.25 -24.53 19.11
N SER A 235 8.63 -25.82 19.14
CA SER A 235 9.99 -26.28 18.80
C SER A 235 10.36 -26.21 17.32
N ASN A 236 9.36 -26.15 16.43
CA ASN A 236 9.53 -26.22 14.97
C ASN A 236 9.17 -24.90 14.28
N PHE A 237 8.33 -24.09 14.93
CA PHE A 237 7.85 -22.82 14.39
C PHE A 237 8.98 -21.81 14.19
N GLU A 238 9.88 -21.66 15.16
CA GLU A 238 11.00 -20.71 15.07
C GLU A 238 11.99 -21.07 13.93
N PRO A 239 12.51 -22.31 13.83
CA PRO A 239 13.33 -22.71 12.68
C PRO A 239 12.63 -22.54 11.33
N TRP A 240 11.32 -22.84 11.27
CA TRP A 240 10.53 -22.67 10.06
C TRP A 240 10.35 -21.20 9.69
N ALA A 241 10.02 -20.35 10.66
CA ALA A 241 9.84 -18.91 10.52
C ALA A 241 11.15 -18.22 10.08
N GLN A 242 12.27 -18.63 10.65
CA GLN A 242 13.60 -18.14 10.28
C GLN A 242 14.01 -18.59 8.87
N SER A 243 13.76 -19.85 8.51
CA SER A 243 14.14 -20.40 7.19
C SER A 243 13.33 -19.79 6.03
N ASN A 244 12.03 -19.57 6.23
CA ASN A 244 11.13 -19.12 5.17
C ASN A 244 10.99 -17.60 5.08
N PHE A 245 11.23 -16.88 6.19
CA PHE A 245 10.96 -15.44 6.28
C PHE A 245 12.08 -14.63 6.93
N GLY A 246 13.14 -15.27 7.44
CA GLY A 246 14.30 -14.58 8.01
C GLY A 246 14.08 -13.93 9.38
N ILE A 247 13.02 -14.29 10.11
CA ILE A 247 12.70 -13.75 11.44
C ILE A 247 13.60 -14.40 12.52
N LYS A 248 14.10 -13.60 13.47
CA LYS A 248 14.93 -14.08 14.61
C LYS A 248 14.06 -14.41 15.84
N GLY A 249 14.49 -15.40 16.63
CA GLY A 249 13.74 -16.00 17.74
C GLY A 249 13.08 -15.06 18.76
N THR A 250 13.65 -13.89 19.03
CA THR A 250 13.07 -12.92 19.99
C THR A 250 11.74 -12.32 19.54
N GLN A 251 11.37 -12.47 18.26
CA GLN A 251 10.10 -11.99 17.69
C GLN A 251 9.03 -13.10 17.56
N THR A 252 9.43 -14.38 17.53
CA THR A 252 8.51 -15.52 17.34
C THR A 252 7.71 -15.88 18.59
N ASP A 253 8.27 -15.63 19.79
CA ASP A 253 7.60 -15.91 21.08
C ASP A 253 6.30 -15.11 21.29
N ARG A 254 6.13 -13.98 20.58
CA ARG A 254 4.92 -13.15 20.62
C ARG A 254 3.78 -13.66 19.74
N ILE A 255 4.04 -14.66 18.88
CA ILE A 255 3.12 -15.11 17.83
C ILE A 255 2.39 -16.40 18.23
N VAL A 256 3.05 -17.27 19.00
CA VAL A 256 2.55 -18.62 19.37
C VAL A 256 1.99 -18.67 20.80
N SER A 257 2.18 -17.61 21.60
CA SER A 257 1.59 -17.44 22.93
C SER A 257 0.12 -17.01 22.85
#